data_AF-A0A7C3WCR1-F1
#
_entry.id   AF-A0A7C3WCR1-F1
#
_cell.length_a   1.000
_cell.length_b   1.000
_cell.length_c   1.000
_cell.angle_alpha   90.00
_cell.angle_beta   90.00
_cell.angle_gamma   90.00
#
_symmetry.space_group_name_H-M   'P 1'
#
loop_
_entity.id
_entity.type
_entity.pdbx_description
1 polymer ?
#
loop_
_entity_poly.entity_id
_entity_poly.type
_entity_poly.pdbx_seq_one_letter_code
_entity_poly.pdbx_strand_id
1 'polypeptide(L)' 'VEAWASAYDLDFIPLAEERFDFLIPVEKLDKAAVQRFVATLSSKRFAEELRRRYKGFSVGEDAGSILYKPS' A
#
# COMPACT_ATOMS: atom_id res chain seq x y z
N VAL A 1 10.10 -5.99 -4.48
CA VAL A 1 11.21 -6.57 -5.30
C VAL A 1 10.74 -7.73 -6.20
N GLU A 2 9.86 -8.62 -5.73
CA GLU A 2 9.34 -9.76 -6.51
C GLU A 2 8.67 -9.36 -7.84
N ALA A 3 7.81 -8.33 -7.85
CA ALA A 3 7.15 -7.90 -9.09
C ALA A 3 8.14 -7.58 -10.23
N TRP A 4 9.31 -7.01 -9.89
CA TRP A 4 10.36 -6.72 -10.87
C TRP A 4 11.08 -7.98 -11.32
N ALA A 5 11.44 -8.88 -10.38
CA ALA A 5 12.03 -10.17 -10.74
C ALA A 5 11.12 -10.95 -11.69
N SER A 6 9.81 -10.99 -11.43
CA SER A 6 8.82 -11.60 -12.32
C SER A 6 8.72 -10.91 -13.69
N ALA A 7 8.90 -9.58 -13.76
CA ALA A 7 8.85 -8.85 -15.02
C ALA A 7 10.10 -9.09 -15.90
N TYR A 8 11.21 -9.49 -15.29
CA TYR A 8 12.49 -9.75 -15.95
C TYR A 8 12.87 -11.24 -16.01
N ASP A 9 11.95 -12.14 -15.66
CA ASP A 9 12.18 -13.60 -15.64
C ASP A 9 13.40 -14.02 -14.78
N LEU A 10 13.54 -13.38 -13.62
CA LEU A 10 14.60 -13.66 -12.66
C LEU A 10 14.08 -14.55 -11.53
N ASP A 11 14.94 -15.43 -11.02
CA ASP A 11 14.67 -16.18 -9.79
C ASP A 11 14.52 -15.24 -8.59
N PHE A 12 13.40 -15.33 -7.89
CA PHE A 12 13.13 -14.55 -6.69
C PHE A 12 13.21 -15.43 -5.45
N ILE A 13 14.08 -15.05 -4.51
CA ILE A 13 14.20 -15.68 -3.20
C ILE A 13 13.66 -14.69 -2.16
N PRO A 14 12.51 -14.96 -1.51
CA PRO A 14 11.97 -14.07 -0.48
C PRO A 14 12.84 -14.15 0.78
N LEU A 15 13.35 -13.00 1.24
CA LEU A 15 14.15 -12.91 2.47
C LEU A 15 13.32 -12.44 3.66
N ALA A 16 12.49 -11.42 3.45
CA ALA A 16 11.61 -10.84 4.45
C ALA A 16 10.43 -10.12 3.78
N GLU A 17 9.38 -9.85 4.56
CA GLU A 17 8.29 -8.97 4.15
C GLU A 17 8.66 -7.51 4.45
N GLU A 18 8.47 -6.63 3.45
CA GLU A 18 8.64 -5.20 3.60
C GLU A 18 7.28 -4.55 3.86
N ARG A 19 7.18 -3.71 4.90
CA ARG A 19 5.97 -2.94 5.22
C ARG A 19 6.23 -1.46 4.96
N PHE A 20 5.30 -0.82 4.26
CA PHE A 20 5.38 0.59 3.89
C PHE A 20 4.15 1.33 4.39
N ASP A 21 4.39 2.47 5.04
CA ASP A 21 3.36 3.41 5.47
C ASP A 21 3.45 4.72 4.69
N PHE A 22 2.33 5.44 4.61
CA PHE A 22 2.29 6.78 4.02
C PHE A 22 2.32 7.84 5.12
N LEU A 23 3.34 8.71 5.07
CA LEU A 23 3.37 9.89 5.91
C LEU A 23 2.59 11.04 5.24
N ILE A 24 1.56 11.53 5.93
CA ILE A 24 0.70 12.61 5.45
C ILE A 24 0.73 13.74 6.48
N PRO A 25 1.04 14.99 6.10
CA PRO A 25 0.95 16.12 7.02
C PRO A 25 -0.48 16.29 7.53
N VAL A 26 -0.64 16.49 8.85
CA VAL A 26 -1.94 16.47 9.54
C VAL A 26 -2.90 17.50 8.95
N GLU A 27 -2.40 18.68 8.60
CA GLU A 27 -3.17 19.78 8.01
C GLU A 27 -3.67 19.49 6.58
N LYS A 28 -3.28 18.35 6.00
CA LYS A 28 -3.73 17.90 4.67
C LYS A 28 -4.77 16.79 4.75
N LEU A 29 -5.06 16.24 5.93
CA LEU A 29 -6.03 15.13 6.08
C LEU A 29 -7.43 15.49 5.58
N ASP A 30 -7.86 16.74 5.75
CA ASP A 30 -9.18 17.20 5.31
C ASP A 30 -9.25 17.53 3.80
N LYS A 31 -8.11 17.46 3.08
CA LYS A 31 -8.15 17.62 1.63
C LYS A 31 -8.92 16.45 1.02
N ALA A 32 -9.95 16.75 0.24
CA ALA A 32 -10.77 15.73 -0.43
C ALA A 32 -9.95 14.70 -1.23
N ALA A 33 -8.80 15.10 -1.81
CA ALA A 33 -7.90 14.17 -2.49
C ALA A 33 -7.25 13.16 -1.53
N VAL A 34 -6.85 13.60 -0.33
CA VAL A 34 -6.25 12.76 0.70
C VAL A 34 -7.29 11.80 1.27
N GLN A 35 -8.50 12.28 1.56
CA GLN A 35 -9.59 11.42 2.04
C GLN A 35 -9.94 10.33 1.02
N ARG A 36 -10.03 10.66 -0.27
CA ARG A 36 -10.24 9.67 -1.34
C ARG A 36 -9.09 8.67 -1.45
N PHE A 37 -7.85 9.14 -1.30
CA PHE A 37 -6.68 8.27 -1.30
C PHE A 37 -6.74 7.25 -0.16
N VAL A 38 -6.94 7.70 1.07
CA VAL A 38 -7.09 6.84 2.26
C VAL A 38 -8.24 5.85 2.10
N ALA A 39 -9.42 6.32 1.65
CA ALA A 39 -10.58 5.45 1.40
C ALA A 39 -10.31 4.41 0.30
N THR A 40 -9.49 4.75 -0.70
CA THR A 40 -9.08 3.81 -1.75
C THR A 40 -8.20 2.70 -1.19
N LEU A 41 -7.26 3.03 -0.30
CA LEU A 41 -6.38 2.05 0.36
C LEU A 41 -7.18 1.00 1.15
N SER A 42 -8.29 1.40 1.79
CA SER A 42 -9.17 0.48 2.53
C SER A 42 -10.17 -0.29 1.65
N SER A 43 -10.20 -0.04 0.33
CA SER A 43 -11.20 -0.65 -0.55
C SER A 43 -10.81 -2.06 -0.99
N LYS A 44 -11.77 -3.00 -0.95
CA LYS A 44 -11.58 -4.37 -1.47
C LYS A 44 -11.11 -4.38 -2.92
N ARG A 45 -11.71 -3.52 -3.75
CA ARG A 45 -11.36 -3.37 -5.17
C ARG A 45 -9.87 -3.06 -5.35
N PHE A 46 -9.33 -2.11 -4.57
CA PHE A 46 -7.92 -1.77 -4.67
C PHE A 46 -7.01 -2.94 -4.26
N ALA A 47 -7.34 -3.62 -3.16
CA ALA A 47 -6.57 -4.77 -2.69
C ALA A 47 -6.53 -5.91 -3.71
N GLU A 48 -7.66 -6.19 -4.37
CA GLU A 48 -7.76 -7.18 -5.45
C GLU A 48 -6.96 -6.77 -6.69
N GLU A 49 -7.09 -5.52 -7.13
CA GLU A 49 -6.35 -4.99 -8.29
C GLU A 49 -4.84 -5.00 -8.05
N LEU A 50 -4.38 -4.65 -6.84
CA LEU A 50 -2.97 -4.65 -6.48
C LEU A 50 -2.37 -6.04 -6.59
N ARG A 51 -3.00 -7.03 -5.94
CA ARG A 51 -2.56 -8.44 -5.98
C ARG A 51 -2.58 -9.01 -7.39
N ARG A 52 -3.58 -8.66 -8.20
CA ARG A 52 -3.71 -9.15 -9.58
C ARG A 52 -2.61 -8.60 -10.49
N ARG A 53 -2.24 -7.33 -10.31
CA ARG A 53 -1.31 -6.64 -11.21
C ARG A 53 0.16 -6.80 -10.81
N TYR A 54 0.44 -6.93 -9.52
CA TYR A 54 1.81 -6.91 -9.00
C TYR A 54 2.05 -8.08 -8.05
N LYS A 55 2.82 -9.06 -8.52
CA LYS A 55 3.21 -10.21 -7.70
C LYS A 55 4.05 -9.76 -6.51
N GLY A 56 3.77 -10.32 -5.33
CA GLY A 56 4.43 -9.95 -4.08
C GLY A 56 3.96 -8.65 -3.44
N PHE A 57 2.89 -8.02 -3.97
CA PHE A 57 2.25 -6.87 -3.33
C PHE A 57 0.90 -7.25 -2.72
N SER A 58 0.68 -6.77 -1.50
CA SER A 58 -0.58 -6.91 -0.79
C SER A 58 -0.86 -5.67 0.06
N VAL A 59 -2.14 -5.47 0.35
CA VAL A 59 -2.60 -4.45 1.29
C VAL A 59 -2.53 -5.01 2.71
N GLY A 60 -1.93 -4.27 3.65
CA GLY A 60 -1.88 -4.61 5.07
C GLY A 60 -3.25 -4.48 5.75
N GLU A 61 -3.44 -5.14 6.90
CA GLU A 61 -4.70 -5.13 7.65
C GLU A 61 -5.13 -3.72 8.09
N ASP A 62 -4.14 -2.87 8.35
CA ASP A 62 -4.25 -1.50 8.83
C ASP A 62 -4.34 -0.46 7.69
N ALA A 63 -4.36 -0.90 6.43
CA ALA A 63 -4.34 0.03 5.30
C ALA A 63 -5.54 0.98 5.26
N GLY A 64 -5.21 2.28 5.13
CA GLY A 64 -6.17 3.38 5.20
C GLY A 64 -6.62 3.73 6.62
N SER A 65 -5.95 3.19 7.65
CA SER A 65 -6.06 3.66 9.03
C SER A 65 -4.99 4.70 9.34
N ILE A 66 -5.25 5.56 10.34
CA ILE A 66 -4.27 6.49 10.87
C ILE A 66 -3.55 5.80 12.03
N LEU A 67 -2.27 5.46 11.84
CA LEU A 67 -1.45 4.79 12.86
C LEU A 67 -0.94 5.76 13.94
N TYR A 68 -0.70 7.01 13.56
CA TYR A 68 -0.20 8.05 14.45
C TYR A 68 -0.72 9.43 14.02
N LYS A 69 -1.09 10.25 15.00
CA LYS A 69 -1.39 11.67 14.82
C LYS A 69 -0.76 12.43 15.99
N PRO A 70 0.17 13.38 15.73
CA PRO A 70 0.75 14.19 16.80
C PRO A 70 -0.33 15.06 17.46
N SER A 71 -0.21 15.21 18.79
CA SER A 71 -1.08 16.03 19.65
C SER A 71 -0.91 17.52 19.41
#